data_AF-T1C2C9-F1
#
_entry.id   AF-T1C2C9-F1
#
_cell.length_a   1.000
_cell.length_b   1.000
_cell.length_c   1.000
_cell.angle_alpha   90.00
_cell.angle_beta   90.00
_cell.angle_gamma   90.00
#
_symmetry.space_group_name_H-M   'P 1'
#
loop_
_entity.id
_entity.type
_entity.pdbx_description
1 polymer ?
#
loop_
_entity_poly.entity_id
_entity_poly.type
_entity_poly.pdbx_seq_one_letter_code
_entity_poly.pdbx_strand_id
1 'polypeptide(L)'
;RDLALSLGVTVGDHVVVVSGITGTPIGAIPRLRSFTVSGVFGAGIEQYDAGLAEINMQDAQKLFQQSGPTGIRLKLDHPFLAYQVGRELTQKLGGLYAVSTWMDSHSNFFKAIAMEKKVMFIILSLIVAVAAFNLVSTLVMLVTDKQADIAILRTMGATPRTVMGVFVVQGMISGLIGIGLGVLGGVLLAINLPAIVDGIQRLFHVQFLSPDVYYISNLPSRLEWRDVGWIALLAFVFSLLATLYPAWRASRTQPAEALRYE
;
A
#
# COMPACT_ATOMS: atom_id res chain seq x y z
N ARG A 1 11.75 20.33 -17.38
CA ARG A 1 12.73 21.37 -16.96
C ARG A 1 14.13 20.98 -17.40
N ASP A 2 14.55 19.76 -17.12
CA ASP A 2 15.90 19.27 -17.41
C ASP A 2 16.22 19.19 -18.90
N LEU A 3 15.21 18.94 -19.74
CA LEU A 3 15.34 19.03 -21.20
C LEU A 3 15.72 20.43 -21.68
N ALA A 4 15.17 21.48 -21.08
CA ALA A 4 15.51 22.86 -21.46
C ALA A 4 16.95 23.19 -21.04
N LEU A 5 17.37 22.71 -19.86
CA LEU A 5 18.74 22.86 -19.37
C LEU A 5 19.75 22.11 -20.25
N SER A 6 19.44 20.88 -20.67
CA SER A 6 20.33 20.09 -21.52
C SER A 6 20.49 20.67 -22.93
N LEU A 7 19.43 21.30 -23.45
CA LEU A 7 19.45 22.02 -24.71
C LEU A 7 20.01 23.45 -24.60
N GLY A 8 20.21 23.96 -23.38
CA GLY A 8 20.70 25.31 -23.14
C GLY A 8 19.73 26.41 -23.56
N VAL A 9 18.42 26.15 -23.52
CA VAL A 9 17.38 27.07 -23.99
C VAL A 9 16.50 27.59 -22.85
N THR A 10 16.01 28.82 -23.02
CA THR A 10 15.13 29.53 -22.09
C THR A 10 13.86 30.03 -22.80
N VAL A 11 12.93 30.60 -22.04
CA VAL A 11 11.68 31.13 -22.61
C VAL A 11 12.00 32.28 -23.58
N GLY A 12 11.51 32.17 -24.82
CA GLY A 12 11.79 33.09 -25.92
C GLY A 12 12.80 32.55 -26.94
N ASP A 13 13.58 31.53 -26.60
CA ASP A 13 14.56 30.94 -27.52
C ASP A 13 13.89 30.05 -28.58
N HIS A 14 14.65 29.76 -29.66
CA HIS A 14 14.21 28.90 -30.74
C HIS A 14 14.79 27.49 -30.64
N VAL A 15 13.93 26.48 -30.81
CA VAL A 15 14.32 25.07 -30.84
C VAL A 15 13.90 24.48 -32.18
N VAL A 16 14.84 23.80 -32.85
CA VAL A 16 14.55 23.08 -34.09
C VAL A 16 14.16 21.64 -33.76
N VAL A 17 12.92 21.29 -34.07
CA VAL A 17 12.41 19.93 -33.92
C VAL A 17 12.59 19.18 -35.24
N VAL A 18 13.16 17.98 -35.14
CA VAL A 18 13.35 17.06 -36.27
C VAL A 18 12.32 15.93 -36.16
N SER A 19 11.45 15.78 -37.15
CA SER A 19 10.38 14.77 -37.12
C SER A 19 10.34 13.92 -38.38
N GLY A 20 10.60 12.62 -38.26
CA GLY A 20 10.48 11.67 -39.36
C GLY A 20 11.35 11.99 -40.58
N ILE A 21 11.22 11.13 -41.58
CA ILE A 21 11.98 11.21 -42.83
C ILE A 21 10.98 11.07 -43.98
N THR A 22 10.97 12.03 -44.91
CA THR A 22 10.16 11.89 -46.13
C THR A 22 11.02 11.30 -47.22
N GLY A 23 10.60 10.17 -47.77
CA GLY A 23 11.26 9.58 -48.93
C GLY A 23 11.03 10.45 -50.15
N THR A 24 12.12 10.97 -50.74
CA THR A 24 12.11 11.55 -52.08
C THR A 24 12.90 10.65 -53.03
N PRO A 25 12.64 10.69 -54.36
CA PRO A 25 13.36 9.85 -55.32
C PRO A 25 14.89 10.04 -55.35
N ILE A 26 15.40 11.12 -54.74
CA ILE A 26 16.82 11.49 -54.68
C ILE A 26 17.41 11.31 -53.27
N GLY A 27 16.59 10.96 -52.26
CA GLY A 27 17.06 10.71 -50.90
C GLY A 27 16.03 10.98 -49.80
N ALA A 28 16.42 10.69 -48.57
CA ALA A 28 15.60 10.86 -47.39
C ALA A 28 15.89 12.22 -46.75
N ILE A 29 14.93 13.16 -46.78
CA ILE A 29 15.11 14.49 -46.17
C ILE A 29 14.38 14.51 -44.80
N PRO A 30 15.09 14.82 -43.70
CA PRO A 30 14.47 14.97 -42.39
C PRO A 30 13.58 16.22 -42.36
N ARG A 31 12.42 16.15 -41.70
CA ARG A 31 11.56 17.34 -41.56
C ARG A 31 12.03 18.16 -40.38
N LEU A 32 12.37 19.41 -40.64
CA LEU A 32 12.82 20.37 -39.65
C LEU A 32 11.77 21.48 -39.50
N ARG A 33 11.40 21.81 -38.26
CA ARG A 33 10.59 23.00 -37.94
C ARG A 33 11.17 23.72 -36.73
N SER A 34 11.24 25.04 -36.83
CA SER A 34 11.63 25.89 -35.70
C SER A 34 10.41 26.24 -34.86
N PHE A 35 10.51 26.08 -33.54
CA PHE A 35 9.52 26.45 -32.55
C PHE A 35 10.11 27.47 -31.58
N THR A 36 9.27 28.32 -31.01
CA THR A 36 9.67 29.26 -29.95
C THR A 36 9.26 28.69 -28.61
N VAL A 37 10.17 28.69 -27.64
CA VAL A 37 9.91 28.20 -26.28
C VAL A 37 8.98 29.20 -25.58
N SER A 38 7.71 28.81 -25.39
CA SER A 38 6.71 29.63 -24.70
C SER A 38 6.75 29.50 -23.17
N GLY A 39 7.26 28.37 -22.66
CA GLY A 39 7.32 28.08 -21.23
C GLY A 39 8.13 26.83 -20.93
N VAL A 40 8.61 26.72 -19.69
CA VAL A 40 9.30 25.54 -19.16
C VAL A 40 8.54 25.05 -17.94
N PHE A 41 8.22 23.76 -17.90
CA PHE A 41 7.52 23.13 -16.78
C PHE A 41 8.38 22.05 -16.10
N GLY A 42 7.98 21.67 -14.89
CA GLY A 42 8.55 20.57 -14.11
C GLY A 42 7.45 19.60 -13.69
N ALA A 43 7.57 18.33 -14.08
CA ALA A 43 6.64 17.26 -13.70
C ALA A 43 7.09 16.50 -12.43
N GLY A 44 8.35 16.67 -12.00
CA GLY A 44 8.91 16.01 -10.81
C GLY A 44 9.27 14.54 -11.03
N ILE A 45 9.31 14.11 -12.29
CA ILE A 45 9.69 12.75 -12.70
C ILE A 45 10.68 12.91 -13.86
N GLU A 46 11.92 12.44 -13.67
CA GLU A 46 13.04 12.62 -14.61
C GLU A 46 12.67 12.25 -16.05
N GLN A 47 11.98 11.14 -16.24
CA GLN A 47 11.59 10.66 -17.59
C GLN A 47 10.73 11.67 -18.35
N TYR A 48 9.88 12.43 -17.65
CA TYR A 48 9.10 13.51 -18.25
C TYR A 48 9.91 14.80 -18.32
N ASP A 49 10.66 15.14 -17.28
CA ASP A 49 11.39 16.41 -17.22
C ASP A 49 12.58 16.50 -18.18
N ALA A 50 13.17 15.36 -18.53
CA ALA A 50 14.28 15.23 -19.47
C ALA A 50 13.85 14.86 -20.91
N GLY A 51 12.60 14.41 -21.12
CA GLY A 51 12.19 13.81 -22.39
C GLY A 51 10.90 14.35 -23.02
N LEU A 52 10.11 15.16 -22.31
CA LEU A 52 8.81 15.63 -22.80
C LEU A 52 8.86 17.08 -23.28
N ALA A 53 8.35 17.31 -24.49
CA ALA A 53 8.03 18.63 -25.01
C ALA A 53 6.57 18.64 -25.48
N GLU A 54 5.82 19.68 -25.11
CA GLU A 54 4.44 19.88 -25.54
C GLU A 54 4.36 21.01 -26.56
N ILE A 55 3.63 20.78 -27.65
CA ILE A 55 3.40 21.76 -28.71
C ILE A 55 1.90 21.88 -28.98
N ASN A 56 1.51 22.98 -29.61
CA ASN A 56 0.13 23.18 -30.02
C ASN A 56 -0.32 22.08 -31.02
N MET A 57 -1.57 21.60 -30.88
CA MET A 57 -2.10 20.48 -31.67
C MET A 57 -2.12 20.78 -33.18
N GLN A 58 -2.46 22.01 -33.59
CA GLN A 58 -2.48 22.39 -34.99
C GLN A 58 -1.07 22.37 -35.59
N ASP A 59 -0.06 22.77 -34.82
CA ASP A 59 1.34 22.72 -35.27
C ASP A 59 1.87 21.29 -35.31
N ALA A 60 1.48 20.44 -34.36
CA ALA A 60 1.78 19.01 -34.37
C ALA A 60 1.21 18.32 -35.61
N GLN A 61 -0.05 18.60 -35.98
CA GLN A 61 -0.68 18.06 -37.18
C GLN A 61 0.10 18.42 -38.46
N LYS A 62 0.57 19.68 -38.56
CA LYS A 62 1.40 20.13 -39.68
C LYS A 62 2.79 19.48 -39.69
N LEU A 63 3.42 19.34 -38.53
CA LEU A 63 4.75 18.73 -38.37
C LEU A 63 4.73 17.25 -38.79
N PHE A 64 3.74 16.50 -38.29
CA PHE A 64 3.60 15.06 -38.55
C PHE A 64 2.78 14.73 -39.81
N GLN A 65 2.26 15.73 -40.52
CA GLN A 65 1.39 15.58 -41.70
C GLN A 65 0.16 14.69 -41.44
N GLN A 66 -0.51 14.92 -40.31
CA GLN A 66 -1.74 14.23 -39.97
C GLN A 66 -2.95 15.09 -40.32
N SER A 67 -3.99 14.47 -40.88
CA SER A 67 -5.25 15.13 -41.25
C SER A 67 -6.17 15.38 -40.05
N GLY A 68 -5.82 14.87 -38.85
CA GLY A 68 -6.60 15.02 -37.63
C GLY A 68 -5.86 14.50 -36.40
N PRO A 69 -6.48 14.59 -35.21
CA PRO A 69 -5.90 14.08 -33.98
C PRO A 69 -5.81 12.55 -34.01
N THR A 70 -4.69 12.00 -33.53
CA THR A 70 -4.45 10.55 -33.47
C THR A 70 -5.26 9.85 -32.38
N GLY A 71 -5.79 10.59 -31.41
CA GLY A 71 -6.54 10.03 -30.30
C GLY A 71 -7.21 11.08 -29.42
N ILE A 72 -8.07 10.61 -28.52
CA ILE A 72 -8.82 11.44 -27.57
C ILE A 72 -8.40 11.00 -26.16
N ARG A 73 -8.01 11.95 -25.32
CA ARG A 73 -7.71 11.70 -23.90
C ARG A 73 -8.91 12.07 -23.06
N LEU A 74 -9.43 11.11 -22.32
CA LEU A 74 -10.51 11.32 -21.34
C LEU A 74 -9.89 11.49 -19.95
N LYS A 75 -10.22 12.59 -19.28
CA LYS A 75 -9.87 12.81 -17.88
C LYS A 75 -11.06 12.38 -17.01
N LEU A 76 -10.81 11.47 -16.08
CA LEU A 76 -11.80 11.03 -15.10
C LEU A 76 -11.60 11.79 -13.79
N ASP A 77 -12.69 12.15 -13.12
CA ASP A 77 -12.63 12.73 -11.78
C ASP A 77 -12.07 11.75 -10.76
N HIS A 78 -12.37 10.45 -10.95
CA HIS A 78 -11.87 9.35 -10.13
C HIS A 78 -10.91 8.47 -10.96
N PRO A 79 -9.57 8.63 -10.82
CA PRO A 79 -8.59 7.93 -11.66
C PRO A 79 -8.66 6.40 -11.59
N PHE A 80 -9.07 5.86 -10.44
CA PHE A 80 -9.18 4.41 -10.20
C PHE A 80 -10.31 3.74 -10.99
N LEU A 81 -11.28 4.51 -11.50
CA LEU A 81 -12.34 3.98 -12.37
C LEU A 81 -11.86 3.73 -13.80
N ALA A 82 -10.63 4.13 -14.15
CA ALA A 82 -10.17 4.05 -15.55
C ALA A 82 -10.20 2.63 -16.11
N TYR A 83 -9.96 1.59 -15.30
CA TYR A 83 -10.06 0.20 -15.77
C TYR A 83 -11.50 -0.19 -16.12
N GLN A 84 -12.47 0.16 -15.27
CA GLN A 84 -13.88 -0.13 -15.50
C GLN A 84 -14.42 0.66 -16.70
N VAL A 85 -14.17 1.97 -16.73
CA VAL A 85 -14.59 2.86 -17.83
C VAL A 85 -13.92 2.46 -19.13
N GLY A 86 -12.63 2.12 -19.09
CA GLY A 86 -11.88 1.64 -20.26
C GLY A 86 -12.52 0.39 -20.85
N ARG A 87 -12.83 -0.62 -20.04
CA ARG A 87 -13.51 -1.84 -20.50
C ARG A 87 -14.89 -1.57 -21.09
N GLU A 88 -15.67 -0.71 -20.47
CA GLU A 88 -16.99 -0.32 -20.96
C GLU A 88 -16.90 0.40 -22.31
N LEU A 89 -15.94 1.32 -22.46
CA LEU A 89 -15.69 2.03 -23.71
C LEU A 89 -15.20 1.08 -24.81
N THR A 90 -14.31 0.13 -24.51
CA THR A 90 -13.87 -0.88 -25.49
C THR A 90 -15.06 -1.71 -26.00
N GLN A 91 -15.99 -2.07 -25.11
CA GLN A 91 -17.20 -2.80 -25.50
C GLN A 91 -18.16 -1.97 -26.35
N LYS A 92 -18.32 -0.68 -26.03
CA LYS A 92 -19.23 0.24 -26.76
C LYS A 92 -18.67 0.73 -28.10
N LEU A 93 -17.38 0.97 -28.19
CA LEU A 93 -16.70 1.52 -29.37
C LEU A 93 -16.28 0.42 -30.37
N GLY A 94 -16.35 -0.85 -29.97
CA GLY A 94 -15.97 -1.99 -30.81
C GLY A 94 -14.46 -2.06 -31.10
N GLY A 95 -14.08 -2.80 -32.14
CA GLY A 95 -12.67 -3.07 -32.50
C GLY A 95 -11.97 -2.00 -33.35
N LEU A 96 -12.67 -0.91 -33.72
CA LEU A 96 -12.10 0.17 -34.54
C LEU A 96 -11.22 1.12 -33.73
N TYR A 97 -11.43 1.18 -32.41
CA TYR A 97 -10.68 2.07 -31.52
C TYR A 97 -9.91 1.25 -30.47
N ALA A 98 -8.62 1.53 -30.35
CA ALA A 98 -7.82 1.00 -29.24
C ALA A 98 -8.02 1.90 -28.01
N VAL A 99 -8.69 1.39 -27.00
CA VAL A 99 -8.82 2.06 -25.69
C VAL A 99 -7.67 1.60 -24.80
N SER A 100 -6.81 2.52 -24.40
CA SER A 100 -5.75 2.28 -23.41
C SER A 100 -5.99 3.15 -22.18
N THR A 101 -5.78 2.56 -21.01
CA THR A 101 -5.86 3.29 -19.74
C THR A 101 -4.46 3.63 -19.25
N TRP A 102 -4.36 4.64 -18.39
CA TRP A 102 -3.09 5.02 -17.77
C TRP A 102 -2.47 3.87 -16.94
N MET A 103 -3.29 2.93 -16.46
CA MET A 103 -2.86 1.70 -15.79
C MET A 103 -2.20 0.69 -16.74
N ASP A 104 -2.67 0.61 -17.99
CA ASP A 104 -2.10 -0.30 -18.99
C ASP A 104 -0.71 0.18 -19.43
N SER A 105 -0.57 1.49 -19.64
CA SER A 105 0.71 2.12 -20.02
C SER A 105 1.82 1.93 -18.98
N HIS A 106 1.47 1.67 -17.72
CA HIS A 106 2.43 1.47 -16.63
C HIS A 106 2.20 0.15 -15.89
N SER A 107 1.74 -0.89 -16.61
CA SER A 107 1.27 -2.14 -16.00
C SER A 107 2.33 -2.83 -15.11
N ASN A 108 3.62 -2.74 -15.43
CA ASN A 108 4.70 -3.31 -14.61
C ASN A 108 4.84 -2.60 -13.25
N PHE A 109 4.71 -1.27 -13.22
CA PHE A 109 4.75 -0.49 -12.00
C PHE A 109 3.57 -0.81 -11.08
N PHE A 110 2.36 -0.89 -11.65
CA PHE A 110 1.16 -1.27 -10.90
C PHE A 110 1.20 -2.71 -10.40
N LYS A 111 1.70 -3.65 -11.21
CA LYS A 111 1.93 -5.03 -10.79
C LYS A 111 2.95 -5.12 -9.66
N ALA A 112 4.03 -4.33 -9.72
CA ALA A 112 5.03 -4.26 -8.67
C ALA A 112 4.43 -3.76 -7.35
N ILE A 113 3.68 -2.65 -7.36
CA ILE A 113 2.98 -2.12 -6.18
C ILE A 113 1.98 -3.14 -5.61
N ALA A 114 1.22 -3.82 -6.48
CA ALA A 114 0.27 -4.84 -6.05
C ALA A 114 0.96 -6.06 -5.43
N MET A 115 2.11 -6.47 -5.97
CA MET A 115 2.94 -7.55 -5.43
C MET A 115 3.52 -7.15 -4.07
N GLU A 116 4.05 -5.94 -3.93
CA GLU A 116 4.56 -5.41 -2.67
C GLU A 116 3.48 -5.42 -1.58
N LYS A 117 2.27 -4.95 -1.88
CA LYS A 117 1.14 -5.03 -0.94
C LYS A 117 0.81 -6.45 -0.50
N LYS A 118 0.92 -7.44 -1.39
CA LYS A 118 0.73 -8.86 -1.03
C LYS A 118 1.84 -9.35 -0.10
N VAL A 119 3.09 -9.00 -0.36
CA VAL A 119 4.22 -9.37 0.51
C VAL A 119 4.05 -8.75 1.90
N MET A 120 3.66 -7.47 1.97
CA MET A 120 3.36 -6.81 3.24
C MET A 120 2.22 -7.49 4.00
N PHE A 121 1.16 -7.92 3.31
CA PHE A 121 0.08 -8.70 3.92
C PHE A 121 0.57 -10.03 4.50
N ILE A 122 1.45 -10.76 3.79
CA ILE A 122 2.02 -12.03 4.26
C ILE A 122 2.87 -11.79 5.53
N ILE A 123 3.75 -10.79 5.51
CA ILE A 123 4.60 -10.45 6.66
C ILE A 123 3.74 -10.08 7.88
N LEU A 124 2.76 -9.19 7.69
CA LEU A 124 1.86 -8.78 8.77
C LEU A 124 1.08 -9.99 9.33
N SER A 125 0.59 -10.87 8.46
CA SER A 125 -0.12 -12.09 8.86
C SER A 125 0.76 -13.03 9.69
N LEU A 126 2.04 -13.18 9.34
CA LEU A 126 2.99 -13.97 10.11
C LEU A 126 3.25 -13.37 11.49
N ILE A 127 3.41 -12.05 11.59
CA ILE A 127 3.59 -11.35 12.88
C ILE A 127 2.37 -11.60 13.78
N VAL A 128 1.15 -11.46 13.23
CA VAL A 128 -0.10 -11.73 13.96
C VAL A 128 -0.19 -13.20 14.38
N ALA A 129 0.20 -14.14 13.50
CA ALA A 129 0.18 -15.57 13.81
C ALA A 129 1.15 -15.92 14.96
N VAL A 130 2.36 -15.37 14.95
CA VAL A 130 3.35 -15.53 16.03
C VAL A 130 2.82 -14.96 17.35
N ALA A 131 2.21 -13.77 17.31
CA ALA A 131 1.60 -13.17 18.49
C ALA A 131 0.43 -14.00 19.04
N ALA A 132 -0.43 -14.53 18.17
CA ALA A 132 -1.52 -15.41 18.56
C ALA A 132 -1.01 -16.71 19.20
N PHE A 133 0.05 -17.32 18.64
CA PHE A 133 0.69 -18.51 19.21
C PHE A 133 1.29 -18.24 20.59
N ASN A 134 1.89 -17.07 20.78
CA ASN A 134 2.40 -16.65 22.09
C ASN A 134 1.26 -16.53 23.11
N LEU A 135 0.14 -15.92 22.72
CA LEU A 135 -1.07 -15.83 23.56
C LEU A 135 -1.59 -17.21 23.96
N VAL A 136 -1.72 -18.15 22.99
CA VAL A 136 -2.12 -19.54 23.28
C VAL A 136 -1.15 -20.17 24.29
N SER A 137 0.15 -20.02 24.08
CA SER A 137 1.18 -20.62 24.94
C SER A 137 1.08 -20.10 26.38
N THR A 138 0.91 -18.79 26.56
CA THR A 138 0.73 -18.18 27.88
C THR A 138 -0.55 -18.66 28.56
N LEU A 139 -1.67 -18.77 27.85
CA LEU A 139 -2.92 -19.26 28.43
C LEU A 139 -2.85 -20.74 28.79
N VAL A 140 -2.23 -21.59 27.96
CA VAL A 140 -2.02 -23.00 28.29
C VAL A 140 -1.16 -23.13 29.55
N MET A 141 -0.06 -22.37 29.63
CA MET A 141 0.82 -22.35 30.80
C MET A 141 0.07 -21.91 32.06
N LEU A 142 -0.75 -20.86 31.96
CA LEU A 142 -1.55 -20.38 33.08
C LEU A 142 -2.58 -21.41 33.53
N VAL A 143 -3.22 -22.13 32.59
CA VAL A 143 -4.14 -23.23 32.92
C VAL A 143 -3.40 -24.34 33.65
N THR A 144 -2.18 -24.70 33.21
CA THR A 144 -1.39 -25.74 33.86
C THR A 144 -0.95 -25.33 35.27
N ASP A 145 -0.53 -24.08 35.47
CA ASP A 145 -0.13 -23.55 36.78
C ASP A 145 -1.32 -23.47 37.75
N LYS A 146 -2.54 -23.36 37.21
CA LYS A 146 -3.79 -23.27 37.97
C LYS A 146 -4.59 -24.57 38.07
N GLN A 147 -3.98 -25.72 37.76
CA GLN A 147 -4.68 -27.01 37.81
C GLN A 147 -5.21 -27.38 39.19
N ALA A 148 -4.46 -27.13 40.26
CA ALA A 148 -4.90 -27.39 41.63
C ALA A 148 -6.11 -26.53 42.00
N ASP A 149 -6.06 -25.22 41.72
CA ASP A 149 -7.17 -24.28 41.92
C ASP A 149 -8.43 -24.71 41.14
N ILE A 150 -8.26 -25.16 39.89
CA ILE A 150 -9.36 -25.70 39.07
C ILE A 150 -9.94 -26.96 39.70
N ALA A 151 -9.11 -27.87 40.21
CA ALA A 151 -9.55 -29.11 40.85
C ALA A 151 -10.41 -28.82 42.09
N ILE A 152 -9.99 -27.88 42.94
CA ILE A 152 -10.73 -27.43 44.12
C ILE A 152 -12.09 -26.82 43.71
N LEU A 153 -12.12 -25.96 42.70
CA LEU A 153 -13.39 -25.42 42.17
C LEU A 153 -14.32 -26.52 41.69
N ARG A 154 -13.77 -27.54 41.00
CA ARG A 154 -14.54 -28.67 40.50
C ARG A 154 -15.05 -29.59 41.63
N THR A 155 -14.32 -29.77 42.72
CA THR A 155 -14.82 -30.52 43.89
C THR A 155 -15.88 -29.75 44.67
N MET A 156 -15.85 -28.42 44.64
CA MET A 156 -16.91 -27.55 45.15
C MET A 156 -18.15 -27.45 44.24
N GLY A 157 -18.18 -28.17 43.11
CA GLY A 157 -19.35 -28.26 42.24
C GLY A 157 -19.30 -27.37 40.99
N ALA A 158 -18.17 -26.72 40.68
CA ALA A 158 -18.02 -25.96 39.44
C ALA A 158 -18.10 -26.88 38.22
N THR A 159 -18.99 -26.54 37.27
CA THR A 159 -19.13 -27.30 36.03
C THR A 159 -17.97 -27.03 35.07
N PRO A 160 -17.62 -27.96 34.16
CA PRO A 160 -16.63 -27.73 33.11
C PRO A 160 -16.90 -26.46 32.28
N ARG A 161 -18.17 -26.13 32.05
CA ARG A 161 -18.58 -24.91 31.33
C ARG A 161 -18.25 -23.64 32.11
N THR A 162 -18.42 -23.66 33.42
CA THR A 162 -18.06 -22.54 34.30
C THR A 162 -16.55 -22.29 34.25
N VAL A 163 -15.74 -23.35 34.37
CA VAL A 163 -14.27 -23.25 34.27
C VAL A 163 -13.85 -22.73 32.89
N MET A 164 -14.43 -23.27 31.81
CA MET A 164 -14.19 -22.79 30.45
C MET A 164 -14.52 -21.29 30.31
N GLY A 165 -15.66 -20.85 30.85
CA GLY A 165 -16.09 -19.45 30.82
C GLY A 165 -15.09 -18.50 31.49
N VAL A 166 -14.52 -18.88 32.63
CA VAL A 166 -13.51 -18.08 33.33
C VAL A 166 -12.29 -17.83 32.42
N PHE A 167 -11.76 -18.89 31.80
CA PHE A 167 -10.59 -18.77 30.92
C PHE A 167 -10.88 -18.05 29.61
N VAL A 168 -12.08 -18.19 29.04
CA VAL A 168 -12.51 -17.41 27.87
C VAL A 168 -12.59 -15.93 28.20
N VAL A 169 -13.22 -15.57 29.33
CA VAL A 169 -13.34 -14.16 29.76
C VAL A 169 -11.96 -13.56 30.05
N GLN A 170 -11.11 -14.29 30.76
CA GLN A 170 -9.74 -13.85 31.04
C GLN A 170 -8.94 -13.63 29.75
N GLY A 171 -9.02 -14.58 28.81
CA GLY A 171 -8.38 -14.49 27.51
C GLY A 171 -8.88 -13.30 26.70
N MET A 172 -10.19 -13.05 26.72
CA MET A 172 -10.83 -11.92 26.03
C MET A 172 -10.43 -10.57 26.64
N ILE A 173 -10.32 -10.47 27.97
CA ILE A 173 -9.82 -9.26 28.64
C ILE A 173 -8.37 -8.99 28.24
N SER A 174 -7.49 -9.99 28.30
CA SER A 174 -6.09 -9.84 27.87
C SER A 174 -5.99 -9.44 26.40
N GLY A 175 -6.81 -10.04 25.53
CA GLY A 175 -6.93 -9.70 24.12
C GLY A 175 -7.36 -8.25 23.90
N LEU A 176 -8.42 -7.81 24.56
CA LEU A 176 -8.94 -6.45 24.45
C LEU A 176 -7.94 -5.40 24.94
N ILE A 177 -7.25 -5.65 26.05
CA ILE A 177 -6.20 -4.76 26.55
C ILE A 177 -5.05 -4.69 25.55
N GLY A 178 -4.60 -5.83 25.03
CA GLY A 178 -3.54 -5.90 24.03
C GLY A 178 -3.90 -5.16 22.75
N ILE A 179 -5.12 -5.34 22.24
CA ILE A 179 -5.62 -4.64 21.06
C ILE A 179 -5.75 -3.13 21.34
N GLY A 180 -6.28 -2.74 22.50
CA GLY A 180 -6.42 -1.34 22.88
C GLY A 180 -5.07 -0.62 22.94
N LEU A 181 -4.09 -1.22 23.63
CA LEU A 181 -2.72 -0.70 23.70
C LEU A 181 -2.03 -0.70 22.34
N GLY A 182 -2.23 -1.75 21.54
CA GLY A 182 -1.66 -1.88 20.19
C GLY A 182 -2.22 -0.84 19.22
N VAL A 183 -3.54 -0.62 19.23
CA VAL A 183 -4.20 0.41 18.41
C VAL A 183 -3.77 1.80 18.87
N LEU A 184 -3.77 2.07 20.17
CA LEU A 184 -3.35 3.37 20.70
C LEU A 184 -1.89 3.67 20.35
N GLY A 185 -0.98 2.72 20.60
CA GLY A 185 0.43 2.84 20.25
C GLY A 185 0.66 2.97 18.74
N GLY A 186 -0.03 2.15 17.94
CA GLY A 186 0.06 2.18 16.48
C GLY A 186 -0.44 3.48 15.87
N VAL A 187 -1.55 4.02 16.37
CA VAL A 187 -2.12 5.31 15.93
C VAL A 187 -1.19 6.46 16.33
N LEU A 188 -0.68 6.47 17.56
CA LEU A 188 0.28 7.49 18.01
C LEU A 188 1.56 7.45 17.16
N LEU A 189 2.10 6.27 16.87
CA LEU A 189 3.25 6.11 15.99
C LEU A 189 2.95 6.58 14.57
N ALA A 190 1.78 6.22 14.02
CA ALA A 190 1.41 6.61 12.66
C ALA A 190 1.30 8.13 12.52
N ILE A 191 0.66 8.82 13.45
CA ILE A 191 0.49 10.29 13.40
C ILE A 191 1.84 11.00 13.57
N ASN A 192 2.74 10.45 14.38
CA ASN A 192 4.06 11.03 14.64
C ASN A 192 5.17 10.50 13.72
N LEU A 193 4.83 9.66 12.75
CA LEU A 193 5.82 9.00 11.88
C LEU A 193 6.78 9.99 11.19
N PRO A 194 6.31 11.13 10.62
CA PRO A 194 7.23 12.10 10.01
C PRO A 194 8.24 12.66 11.02
N ALA A 195 7.79 13.02 12.22
CA ALA A 195 8.65 13.56 13.27
C ALA A 195 9.67 12.52 13.78
N ILE A 196 9.27 11.26 13.88
CA ILE A 196 10.17 10.15 14.26
C ILE A 196 11.24 9.96 13.19
N VAL A 197 10.86 9.93 11.92
CA VAL A 197 11.79 9.77 10.80
C VAL A 197 12.80 10.92 10.77
N ASP A 198 12.35 12.16 10.89
CA ASP A 198 13.23 13.34 10.94
C ASP A 198 14.21 13.28 12.13
N GLY A 199 13.73 12.81 13.29
CA GLY A 199 14.57 12.61 14.48
C GLY A 199 15.67 11.58 14.26
N ILE A 200 15.34 10.44 13.64
CA ILE A 200 16.31 9.40 13.29
C ILE A 200 17.32 9.93 12.25
N GLN A 201 16.87 10.64 11.23
CA GLN A 201 17.76 11.23 10.21
C GLN A 201 18.78 12.19 10.83
N ARG A 202 18.35 13.05 11.77
CA ARG A 202 19.25 13.96 12.50
C ARG A 202 20.23 13.20 13.40
N LEU A 203 19.78 12.13 14.05
CA LEU A 203 20.63 11.35 14.95
C LEU A 203 21.74 10.60 14.19
N PHE A 204 21.38 9.94 13.09
CA PHE A 204 22.31 9.12 12.31
C PHE A 204 23.02 9.88 11.19
N HIS A 205 22.70 11.15 10.95
CA HIS A 205 23.23 11.97 9.85
C HIS A 205 23.05 11.32 8.47
N VAL A 206 22.01 10.50 8.31
CA VAL A 206 21.65 9.84 7.05
C VAL A 206 20.33 10.42 6.54
N GLN A 207 20.28 10.81 5.26
CA GLN A 207 19.03 11.16 4.61
C GLN A 207 18.42 9.91 3.98
N PHE A 208 17.33 9.40 4.58
CA PHE A 208 16.62 8.23 4.02
C PHE A 208 15.86 8.55 2.73
N LEU A 209 15.38 9.79 2.59
CA LEU A 209 14.77 10.29 1.36
C LEU A 209 15.54 11.50 0.89
N SER A 210 16.56 11.29 0.05
CA SER A 210 17.14 12.38 -0.73
C SER A 210 16.08 12.86 -1.73
N PRO A 211 15.69 14.15 -1.70
CA PRO A 211 14.76 14.73 -2.67
C PRO A 211 15.18 14.48 -4.13
N ASP A 212 16.50 14.36 -4.34
CA ASP A 212 17.12 14.10 -5.64
C ASP A 212 16.85 12.70 -6.21
N VAL A 213 16.49 11.71 -5.35
CA VAL A 213 16.26 10.32 -5.76
C VAL A 213 14.79 9.93 -5.66
N TYR A 214 14.10 10.35 -4.60
CA TYR A 214 12.73 9.92 -4.33
C TYR A 214 11.66 10.94 -4.71
N TYR A 215 12.01 12.17 -5.12
CA TYR A 215 11.11 13.23 -5.60
C TYR A 215 9.89 13.54 -4.70
N ILE A 216 9.85 12.95 -3.50
CA ILE A 216 8.84 13.07 -2.47
C ILE A 216 9.58 13.64 -1.26
N SER A 217 9.36 14.91 -0.95
CA SER A 217 10.07 15.64 0.09
C SER A 217 9.60 15.28 1.52
N ASN A 218 8.46 14.60 1.66
CA ASN A 218 7.92 14.18 2.96
C ASN A 218 7.20 12.85 2.79
N LEU A 219 7.32 11.91 3.73
CA LEU A 219 6.45 10.74 3.82
C LEU A 219 5.08 11.17 4.39
N PRO A 220 4.02 11.33 3.58
CA PRO A 220 2.72 11.67 4.13
C PRO A 220 2.17 10.44 4.86
N SER A 221 2.15 10.49 6.19
CA SER A 221 1.43 9.50 6.97
C SER A 221 -0.06 9.77 6.87
N ARG A 222 -0.78 8.92 6.12
CA ARG A 222 -2.24 8.95 6.04
C ARG A 222 -2.80 7.77 6.83
N LEU A 223 -3.39 8.06 7.98
CA LEU A 223 -4.08 7.07 8.79
C LEU A 223 -5.49 6.84 8.23
N GLU A 224 -5.72 5.66 7.67
CA GLU A 224 -7.05 5.23 7.24
C GLU A 224 -7.75 4.50 8.39
N TRP A 225 -8.73 5.14 9.03
CA TRP A 225 -9.49 4.57 10.15
C TRP A 225 -10.18 3.25 9.80
N ARG A 226 -10.54 3.07 8.53
CA ARG A 226 -11.10 1.83 8.01
C ARG A 226 -10.12 0.66 8.18
N ASP A 227 -8.84 0.88 7.90
CA ASP A 227 -7.81 -0.15 8.02
C ASP A 227 -7.53 -0.47 9.49
N VAL A 228 -7.49 0.55 10.35
CA VAL A 228 -7.37 0.36 11.82
C VAL A 228 -8.53 -0.49 12.35
N GLY A 229 -9.77 -0.18 11.95
CA GLY A 229 -10.95 -0.93 12.35
C GLY A 229 -10.92 -2.40 11.89
N TRP A 230 -10.51 -2.67 10.65
CA TRP A 230 -10.38 -4.03 10.14
C TRP A 230 -9.30 -4.83 10.86
N ILE A 231 -8.14 -4.22 11.12
CA ILE A 231 -7.04 -4.87 11.85
C ILE A 231 -7.45 -5.17 13.29
N ALA A 232 -8.08 -4.22 13.98
CA ALA A 232 -8.57 -4.43 15.35
C ALA A 232 -9.61 -5.55 15.42
N LEU A 233 -10.54 -5.60 14.45
CA LEU A 233 -11.53 -6.67 14.36
C LEU A 233 -10.89 -8.04 14.11
N LEU A 234 -9.95 -8.13 13.17
CA LEU A 234 -9.22 -9.37 12.88
C LEU A 234 -8.42 -9.84 14.09
N ALA A 235 -7.71 -8.94 14.76
CA ALA A 235 -6.97 -9.24 15.98
C ALA A 235 -7.90 -9.75 17.10
N PHE A 236 -9.08 -9.15 17.24
CA PHE A 236 -10.09 -9.60 18.19
C PHE A 236 -10.59 -11.02 17.88
N VAL A 237 -10.90 -11.31 16.61
CA VAL A 237 -11.34 -12.64 16.17
C VAL A 237 -10.23 -13.68 16.42
N PHE A 238 -8.98 -13.38 16.06
CA PHE A 238 -7.86 -14.28 16.30
C PHE A 238 -7.60 -14.50 17.79
N SER A 239 -7.68 -13.45 18.61
CA SER A 239 -7.57 -13.56 20.05
C SER A 239 -8.66 -14.47 20.62
N LEU A 240 -9.91 -14.26 20.21
CA LEU A 240 -11.03 -15.12 20.64
C LEU A 240 -10.78 -16.58 20.25
N LEU A 241 -10.42 -16.86 19.00
CA LEU A 241 -10.13 -18.23 18.54
C LEU A 241 -8.96 -18.86 19.31
N ALA A 242 -7.90 -18.11 19.57
CA ALA A 242 -6.75 -18.55 20.35
C ALA A 242 -7.13 -18.93 21.79
N THR A 243 -8.10 -18.23 22.40
CA THR A 243 -8.52 -18.49 23.79
C THR A 243 -9.40 -19.74 23.96
N LEU A 244 -10.06 -20.20 22.90
CA LEU A 244 -10.98 -21.33 22.96
C LEU A 244 -10.26 -22.65 23.25
N TYR A 245 -9.11 -22.90 22.62
CA TYR A 245 -8.37 -24.15 22.80
C TYR A 245 -7.88 -24.36 24.26
N PRO A 246 -7.18 -23.38 24.89
CA PRO A 246 -6.78 -23.49 26.29
C PRO A 246 -7.96 -23.61 27.25
N ALA A 247 -9.04 -22.84 27.03
CA ALA A 247 -10.21 -22.89 27.88
C ALA A 247 -10.92 -24.25 27.83
N TRP A 248 -11.02 -24.83 26.64
CA TRP A 248 -11.55 -26.19 26.48
C TRP A 248 -10.66 -27.22 27.18
N ARG A 249 -9.33 -27.09 27.05
CA ARG A 249 -8.37 -27.97 27.75
C ARG A 249 -8.51 -27.86 29.28
N ALA A 250 -8.66 -26.64 29.81
CA ALA A 250 -8.88 -26.38 31.25
C ALA A 250 -10.18 -27.02 31.79
N SER A 251 -11.22 -27.08 30.97
CA SER A 251 -12.50 -27.68 31.37
C SER A 251 -12.43 -29.20 31.55
N ARG A 252 -11.43 -29.85 30.94
CA ARG A 252 -11.24 -31.31 30.94
C ARG A 252 -10.27 -31.83 32.01
N THR A 253 -9.64 -30.95 32.79
CA THR A 253 -8.72 -31.34 33.86
C THR A 253 -9.44 -32.17 34.93
N GLN A 254 -8.97 -33.39 35.20
CA GLN A 254 -9.59 -34.28 36.19
C GLN A 254 -9.17 -33.90 37.62
N PRO A 255 -10.12 -33.69 38.56
CA PRO A 255 -9.77 -33.29 39.93
C PRO A 255 -8.88 -34.30 40.66
N ALA A 256 -9.10 -35.59 40.41
CA ALA A 256 -8.38 -36.69 41.07
C ALA A 256 -6.91 -36.82 40.64
N GLU A 257 -6.58 -36.44 39.39
CA GLU A 257 -5.19 -36.44 38.92
C GLU A 257 -4.45 -35.18 39.38
N ALA A 258 -5.12 -34.03 39.38
CA ALA A 258 -4.51 -32.75 39.76
C ALA A 258 -4.11 -32.69 41.25
N LEU A 259 -4.88 -33.33 42.14
CA LEU A 259 -4.59 -33.39 43.59
C LEU A 259 -3.62 -34.52 43.98
N ARG A 260 -3.20 -35.38 43.04
CA ARG A 260 -2.30 -36.52 43.32
C ARG A 260 -0.82 -36.16 43.25
N TYR A 261 -0.50 -34.98 42.72
CA TYR A 261 0.87 -34.50 42.51
C TYR A 261 1.26 -33.35 43.46
N GLU A 262 0.44 -33.07 44.47
CA GLU A 262 0.83 -32.42 45.73
C GLU A 262 1.09 -33.49 46.80
#